data_AF-A0A915MNU0-F1
#
_entry.id   AF-A0A915MNU0-F1
#
_cell.length_a   1.000
_cell.length_b   1.000
_cell.length_c   1.000
_cell.angle_alpha   90.00
_cell.angle_beta   90.00
_cell.angle_gamma   90.00
#
_symmetry.space_group_name_H-M   'P 1'
#
loop_
_entity.id
_entity.type
_entity.pdbx_description
1 polymer ?
#
loop_
_entity_poly.entity_id
_entity_poly.type
_entity_poly.pdbx_seq_one_letter_code
_entity_poly.pdbx_strand_id
1 'polypeptide(L)'
;MTVAANINYNLIYPKFCISILIKNEHVLPYFMGLIEDWRYPKDRIHLNFFAENDDSGIIRWIQDFPKGLYLSMSLTEVDQNWREFSLNFGRRKSCNFLLILDTNNFLLRDSLRQLISFAELPVVLSPFLDSPMKGSVYYSNGPLLINLKHPDSSYLTFEENNLLGYEGSGDPIDVFASSAYKMNIPILFSNHFYYGYFLYPSRLNGEHASLFGFDQIYLINLARRPERLNKMAQILRLVGMKFERFEAVDGQNLTKRQLDSLNFLPGYLDPHQRRPMKLGEIGCFLSHYKVWKDVVANGFDRAIVLNKMVQDLMKTREDWDFIYFGRKINKGGNPEFFVLGHSHLSTISYSYWTIGYAISLSGAKKLIEADPLNNLLTLDEFLPIMYSQHPNQIWSRFFEDKEKLNAFAVYPLILEPERYSSHSDFLSDTEGSEQVDFNYLSSRGEENNGGEKKFLENEFRDVDVEIDGKLLRLKRVIATGGFSQIYLAEEASNNEKFAIKKILCHGQDEIKCVRREIEISEAIEYLHSAKPAIAHR
;
A
#
# COMPACT_ATOMS: atom_id res chain seq x y z
N MET A 1 18.93 14.67 -36.80
CA MET A 1 17.69 14.18 -37.44
C MET A 1 17.08 13.12 -36.54
N THR A 2 16.14 13.53 -35.69
CA THR A 2 15.39 12.59 -34.83
C THR A 2 14.19 12.13 -35.65
N VAL A 3 14.27 10.94 -36.24
CA VAL A 3 13.11 10.32 -36.88
C VAL A 3 12.22 9.79 -35.76
N ALA A 4 11.36 10.66 -35.22
CA ALA A 4 10.19 10.21 -34.51
C ALA A 4 9.27 9.59 -35.56
N ALA A 5 9.38 8.27 -35.76
CA ALA A 5 8.36 7.55 -36.49
C ALA A 5 7.04 7.83 -35.77
N ASN A 6 6.11 8.51 -36.44
CA ASN A 6 4.70 8.57 -36.06
C ASN A 6 4.14 7.15 -36.16
N ILE A 7 4.50 6.29 -35.21
CA ILE A 7 3.93 4.94 -35.13
C ILE A 7 2.46 5.16 -34.78
N ASN A 8 1.60 4.78 -35.71
CA ASN A 8 0.16 4.92 -35.54
C ASN A 8 -0.25 4.19 -34.26
N TYR A 9 -0.76 4.94 -33.28
CA TYR A 9 -1.27 4.44 -32.00
C TYR A 9 -2.17 3.22 -32.15
N ASN A 10 -2.95 3.18 -33.24
CA ASN A 10 -3.87 2.09 -33.55
C ASN A 10 -3.18 0.77 -33.93
N LEU A 11 -1.93 0.84 -34.41
CA LEU A 11 -1.11 -0.33 -34.72
C LEU A 11 -0.44 -0.88 -33.46
N ILE A 12 -0.09 -0.02 -32.50
CA ILE A 12 0.53 -0.41 -31.23
C ILE A 12 -0.51 -1.05 -30.30
N TYR A 13 -1.72 -0.49 -30.27
CA TYR A 13 -2.81 -0.96 -29.40
C TYR A 13 -4.01 -1.41 -30.26
N PRO A 14 -4.04 -2.68 -30.70
CA PRO A 14 -5.18 -3.26 -31.40
C PRO A 14 -6.51 -3.13 -30.64
N LYS A 15 -7.64 -3.17 -31.33
CA LYS A 15 -8.96 -3.16 -30.67
C LYS A 15 -9.19 -4.47 -29.92
N PHE A 16 -9.62 -4.38 -28.69
CA PHE A 16 -9.85 -5.51 -27.80
C PHE A 16 -11.34 -5.63 -27.47
N CYS A 17 -11.90 -6.83 -27.53
CA CYS A 17 -13.19 -7.14 -26.92
C CYS A 17 -12.92 -8.02 -25.70
N ILE A 18 -13.47 -7.66 -24.55
CA ILE A 18 -13.33 -8.43 -23.32
C ILE A 18 -14.73 -8.75 -22.83
N SER A 19 -15.03 -10.05 -22.77
CA SER A 19 -16.33 -10.59 -22.34
C SER A 19 -16.17 -11.32 -21.02
N ILE A 20 -16.89 -10.85 -20.00
CA ILE A 20 -16.75 -11.27 -18.60
C ILE A 20 -18.07 -11.86 -18.12
N LEU A 21 -18.06 -13.14 -17.74
CA LEU A 21 -19.16 -13.75 -17.01
C LEU A 21 -19.03 -13.46 -15.51
N ILE A 22 -20.04 -12.84 -14.92
CA ILE A 22 -20.11 -12.57 -13.49
C ILE A 22 -20.68 -13.80 -12.81
N LYS A 23 -19.81 -14.52 -12.10
CA LYS A 23 -20.17 -15.70 -11.29
C LYS A 23 -20.30 -15.37 -9.79
N ASN A 24 -19.75 -14.25 -9.35
CA ASN A 24 -19.71 -13.87 -7.94
C ASN A 24 -19.73 -12.35 -7.78
N GLU A 25 -20.84 -11.81 -7.28
CA GLU A 25 -21.02 -10.38 -7.03
C GLU A 25 -20.04 -9.81 -5.99
N HIS A 26 -19.64 -10.58 -4.97
CA HIS A 26 -18.75 -10.12 -3.90
C HIS A 26 -17.32 -9.84 -4.39
N VAL A 27 -16.95 -10.47 -5.49
CA VAL A 27 -15.64 -10.38 -6.12
C VAL A 27 -15.57 -9.21 -7.10
N LEU A 28 -16.74 -8.78 -7.58
CA LEU A 28 -16.88 -7.79 -8.64
C LEU A 28 -16.12 -6.49 -8.32
N PRO A 29 -16.24 -5.83 -7.14
CA PRO A 29 -15.52 -4.58 -6.90
C PRO A 29 -13.99 -4.69 -7.04
N TYR A 30 -13.41 -5.84 -6.66
CA TYR A 30 -11.96 -6.09 -6.79
C TYR A 30 -11.57 -6.37 -8.22
N PHE A 31 -12.38 -7.19 -8.91
CA PHE A 31 -12.19 -7.51 -10.32
C PHE A 31 -12.20 -6.23 -11.18
N MET A 32 -13.10 -5.30 -10.87
CA MET A 32 -13.26 -4.04 -11.60
C MET A 32 -12.06 -3.11 -11.42
N GLY A 33 -11.53 -3.00 -10.19
CA GLY A 33 -10.29 -2.27 -9.94
C GLY A 33 -9.11 -2.81 -10.77
N LEU A 34 -9.06 -4.12 -11.01
CA LEU A 34 -8.06 -4.71 -11.90
C LEU A 34 -8.30 -4.37 -13.38
N ILE A 35 -9.55 -4.39 -13.84
CA ILE A 35 -9.89 -3.95 -15.20
C ILE A 35 -9.43 -2.50 -15.41
N GLU A 36 -9.64 -1.63 -14.41
CA GLU A 36 -9.17 -0.23 -14.44
C GLU A 36 -7.64 -0.13 -14.43
N ASP A 37 -6.94 -0.97 -13.67
CA ASP A 37 -5.47 -0.97 -13.59
C ASP A 37 -4.77 -1.63 -14.80
N TRP A 38 -5.50 -2.34 -15.67
CA TRP A 38 -4.90 -2.91 -16.89
C TRP A 38 -4.20 -1.84 -17.73
N ARG A 39 -2.91 -2.04 -17.98
CA ARG A 39 -2.04 -1.17 -18.78
C ARG A 39 -2.29 -1.36 -20.27
N TYR A 40 -3.54 -1.18 -20.67
CA TYR A 40 -4.00 -1.17 -22.04
C TYR A 40 -4.94 0.02 -22.20
N PRO A 41 -4.86 0.79 -23.30
CA PRO A 41 -5.68 1.97 -23.40
C PRO A 41 -7.17 1.64 -23.44
N LYS A 42 -7.94 2.24 -22.53
CA LYS A 42 -9.35 1.90 -22.32
C LYS A 42 -10.21 2.24 -23.53
N ASP A 43 -9.85 3.31 -24.26
CA ASP A 43 -10.41 3.74 -25.53
C ASP A 43 -10.15 2.76 -26.71
N ARG A 44 -9.51 1.62 -26.43
CA ARG A 44 -9.30 0.51 -27.37
C ARG A 44 -10.08 -0.74 -26.99
N ILE A 45 -10.84 -0.71 -25.90
CA ILE A 45 -11.48 -1.88 -25.30
C ILE A 45 -13.00 -1.74 -25.37
N HIS A 46 -13.67 -2.78 -25.88
CA HIS A 46 -15.09 -3.04 -25.67
C HIS A 46 -15.26 -4.00 -24.49
N LEU A 47 -16.02 -3.61 -23.47
CA LEU A 47 -16.34 -4.45 -22.31
C LEU A 47 -17.77 -5.00 -22.41
N ASN A 48 -17.92 -6.31 -22.30
CA ASN A 48 -19.21 -6.98 -22.21
C ASN A 48 -19.29 -7.75 -20.89
N PHE A 49 -20.28 -7.45 -20.07
CA PHE A 49 -20.57 -8.18 -18.85
C PHE A 49 -21.78 -9.09 -19.09
N PHE A 50 -21.72 -10.30 -18.57
CA PHE A 50 -22.82 -11.25 -18.57
C PHE A 50 -23.15 -11.64 -17.13
N ALA A 51 -24.41 -11.48 -16.73
CA ALA A 51 -24.90 -11.89 -15.42
C ALA A 51 -26.31 -12.49 -15.50
N GLU A 52 -26.72 -13.24 -14.48
CA GLU A 52 -28.11 -13.70 -14.34
C GLU A 52 -29.01 -12.52 -13.93
N ASN A 53 -30.26 -12.48 -14.45
CA ASN A 53 -31.09 -11.27 -14.55
C ASN A 53 -31.56 -10.63 -13.22
N ASP A 54 -31.41 -11.32 -12.09
CA ASP A 54 -32.02 -10.93 -10.81
C ASP A 54 -31.06 -10.26 -9.81
N ASP A 55 -29.80 -10.00 -10.19
CA ASP A 55 -28.83 -9.41 -9.27
C ASP A 55 -28.86 -7.87 -9.28
N SER A 56 -29.70 -7.32 -8.41
CA SER A 56 -29.81 -5.87 -8.17
C SER A 56 -28.48 -5.19 -7.80
N GLY A 57 -27.53 -5.94 -7.22
CA GLY A 57 -26.19 -5.47 -6.87
C GLY A 57 -25.34 -5.23 -8.12
N ILE A 58 -25.33 -6.18 -9.05
CA ILE A 58 -24.61 -6.07 -10.33
C ILE A 58 -25.17 -4.91 -11.18
N ILE A 59 -26.49 -4.81 -11.28
CA ILE A 59 -27.14 -3.75 -12.08
C ILE A 59 -26.78 -2.37 -11.54
N ARG A 60 -26.92 -2.16 -10.23
CA ARG A 60 -26.55 -0.91 -9.57
C ARG A 60 -25.07 -0.60 -9.78
N TRP A 61 -24.22 -1.61 -9.66
CA TRP A 61 -22.79 -1.45 -9.79
C TRP A 61 -22.38 -0.99 -11.21
N ILE A 62 -22.95 -1.57 -12.27
CA ILE A 62 -22.67 -1.15 -13.67
C ILE A 62 -23.12 0.29 -13.93
N GLN A 63 -24.16 0.75 -13.24
CA GLN A 63 -24.60 2.14 -13.34
C GLN A 63 -23.55 3.11 -12.77
N ASP A 64 -22.87 2.71 -11.69
CA ASP A 64 -21.87 3.51 -10.98
C ASP A 64 -20.47 3.44 -11.63
N PHE A 65 -20.20 2.45 -12.47
CA PHE A 65 -18.89 2.31 -13.12
C PHE A 65 -18.59 3.46 -14.09
N PRO A 66 -17.34 3.97 -14.15
CA PRO A 66 -16.99 5.10 -15.01
C PRO A 66 -17.35 4.88 -16.48
N LYS A 67 -18.35 5.63 -16.95
CA LYS A 67 -18.78 5.63 -18.36
C LYS A 67 -17.84 6.50 -19.19
N GLY A 68 -17.64 6.12 -20.45
CA GLY A 68 -16.87 6.92 -21.42
C GLY A 68 -15.35 6.68 -21.43
N LEU A 69 -14.80 5.86 -20.51
CA LEU A 69 -13.40 5.42 -20.60
C LEU A 69 -13.19 4.35 -21.68
N TYR A 70 -14.19 3.50 -21.89
CA TYR A 70 -14.15 2.35 -22.80
C TYR A 70 -14.90 2.65 -24.11
N LEU A 71 -14.53 1.98 -25.22
CA LEU A 71 -15.22 2.15 -26.52
C LEU A 71 -16.71 1.82 -26.42
N SER A 72 -17.03 0.76 -25.68
CA SER A 72 -18.38 0.48 -25.24
C SER A 72 -18.33 -0.35 -23.97
N MET A 73 -19.42 -0.27 -23.21
CA MET A 73 -19.69 -1.14 -22.09
C MET A 73 -21.15 -1.59 -22.18
N SER A 74 -21.41 -2.88 -22.01
CA SER A 74 -22.76 -3.44 -21.95
C SER A 74 -22.88 -4.51 -20.87
N LEU A 75 -24.06 -4.59 -20.26
CA LEU A 75 -24.53 -5.73 -19.49
C LEU A 75 -25.53 -6.50 -20.35
N THR A 76 -25.37 -7.81 -20.43
CA THR A 76 -26.28 -8.72 -21.12
C THR A 76 -26.67 -9.83 -20.16
N GLU A 77 -27.94 -10.21 -20.16
CA GLU A 77 -28.41 -11.37 -19.42
C GLU A 77 -27.72 -12.63 -19.96
N VAL A 78 -27.28 -13.51 -19.07
CA VAL A 78 -26.69 -14.79 -19.47
C VAL A 78 -27.77 -15.64 -20.15
N ASP A 79 -27.59 -15.88 -21.45
CA ASP A 79 -28.28 -16.95 -22.16
C ASP A 79 -27.44 -18.25 -22.12
N GLN A 80 -27.96 -19.33 -22.70
CA GLN A 80 -27.27 -20.63 -22.73
C GLN A 80 -25.91 -20.58 -23.45
N ASN A 81 -25.65 -19.58 -24.32
CA ASN A 81 -24.44 -19.54 -25.15
C ASN A 81 -23.81 -18.13 -25.28
N TRP A 82 -23.64 -17.45 -24.15
CA TRP A 82 -23.08 -16.09 -24.09
C TRP A 82 -21.67 -15.98 -24.71
N ARG A 83 -20.94 -17.10 -24.83
CA ARG A 83 -19.62 -17.16 -25.49
C ARG A 83 -19.73 -17.02 -27.02
N GLU A 84 -20.71 -17.65 -27.64
CA GLU A 84 -20.99 -17.44 -29.06
C GLU A 84 -21.40 -15.98 -29.31
N PHE A 85 -22.25 -15.42 -28.45
CA PHE A 85 -22.60 -14.00 -28.53
C PHE A 85 -21.34 -13.12 -28.47
N SER A 86 -20.43 -13.41 -27.53
CA SER A 86 -19.16 -12.70 -27.35
C SER A 86 -18.26 -12.78 -28.59
N LEU A 87 -18.15 -13.97 -29.19
CA LEU A 87 -17.40 -14.21 -30.42
C LEU A 87 -17.93 -13.36 -31.57
N ASN A 88 -19.25 -13.40 -31.78
CA ASN A 88 -19.89 -12.64 -32.84
C ASN A 88 -19.88 -11.13 -32.58
N PHE A 89 -19.98 -10.71 -31.32
CA PHE A 89 -19.84 -9.30 -30.95
C PHE A 89 -18.44 -8.77 -31.30
N GLY A 90 -17.37 -9.49 -30.92
CA GLY A 90 -16.00 -9.11 -31.24
C GLY A 90 -15.78 -8.96 -32.74
N ARG A 91 -16.27 -9.91 -33.54
CA ARG A 91 -16.23 -9.87 -35.02
C ARG A 91 -16.99 -8.66 -35.57
N ARG A 92 -18.25 -8.44 -35.14
CA ARG A 92 -19.09 -7.30 -35.59
C ARG A 92 -18.47 -5.94 -35.26
N LYS A 93 -17.79 -5.82 -34.12
CA LYS A 93 -17.07 -4.59 -33.73
C LYS A 93 -15.70 -4.43 -34.38
N SER A 94 -15.31 -5.36 -35.26
CA SER A 94 -14.00 -5.39 -35.91
C SER A 94 -12.85 -5.34 -34.88
N CYS A 95 -13.04 -6.06 -33.77
CA CYS A 95 -11.99 -6.22 -32.76
C CYS A 95 -10.88 -7.10 -33.32
N ASN A 96 -9.66 -6.85 -32.88
CA ASN A 96 -8.50 -7.65 -33.24
C ASN A 96 -8.36 -8.86 -32.33
N PHE A 97 -8.75 -8.70 -31.08
CA PHE A 97 -8.68 -9.75 -30.07
C PHE A 97 -10.00 -9.84 -29.31
N LEU A 98 -10.35 -11.05 -28.93
CA LEU A 98 -11.42 -11.33 -27.98
C LEU A 98 -10.83 -12.08 -26.79
N LEU A 99 -10.99 -11.56 -25.58
CA LEU A 99 -10.72 -12.29 -24.35
C LEU A 99 -12.04 -12.64 -23.68
N ILE A 100 -12.27 -13.93 -23.49
CA ILE A 100 -13.40 -14.47 -22.74
C ILE A 100 -12.88 -14.91 -21.37
N LEU A 101 -13.50 -14.45 -20.29
CA LEU A 101 -13.15 -14.86 -18.93
C LEU A 101 -14.38 -14.77 -18.01
N ASP A 102 -14.22 -15.25 -16.77
CA ASP A 102 -15.20 -15.04 -15.71
C ASP A 102 -14.57 -14.35 -14.49
N THR A 103 -15.40 -13.91 -13.53
CA THR A 103 -14.97 -13.19 -12.33
C THR A 103 -14.12 -14.01 -11.35
N ASN A 104 -13.76 -15.26 -11.66
CA ASN A 104 -12.76 -16.02 -10.92
C ASN A 104 -11.34 -15.86 -11.48
N ASN A 105 -11.19 -15.25 -12.66
CA ASN A 105 -9.93 -15.16 -13.41
C ASN A 105 -9.30 -13.76 -13.28
N PHE A 106 -8.43 -13.59 -12.29
CA PHE A 106 -7.80 -12.32 -11.94
C PHE A 106 -6.55 -12.07 -12.77
N LEU A 107 -6.66 -11.35 -13.88
CA LEU A 107 -5.51 -10.97 -14.70
C LEU A 107 -4.78 -9.75 -14.14
N LEU A 108 -3.44 -9.82 -14.08
CA LEU A 108 -2.60 -8.71 -13.65
C LEU A 108 -2.60 -7.55 -14.66
N ARG A 109 -2.15 -6.39 -14.18
CA ARG A 109 -2.10 -5.13 -14.93
C ARG A 109 -1.41 -5.21 -16.30
N ASP A 110 -0.37 -6.01 -16.45
CA ASP A 110 0.40 -6.11 -17.70
C ASP A 110 -0.04 -7.31 -18.59
N SER A 111 -0.95 -8.15 -18.11
CA SER A 111 -1.31 -9.43 -18.74
C SER A 111 -1.89 -9.28 -20.14
N LEU A 112 -2.73 -8.26 -20.41
CA LEU A 112 -3.28 -8.04 -21.75
C LEU A 112 -2.20 -7.79 -22.80
N ARG A 113 -1.17 -7.01 -22.46
CA ARG A 113 -0.05 -6.72 -23.36
C ARG A 113 0.83 -7.94 -23.56
N GLN A 114 1.10 -8.67 -22.47
CA GLN A 114 1.89 -9.91 -22.49
C GLN A 114 1.22 -11.03 -23.30
N LEU A 115 -0.11 -11.10 -23.29
CA LEU A 115 -0.85 -12.08 -24.07
C LEU A 115 -0.72 -11.84 -25.58
N ILE A 116 -0.53 -10.59 -26.00
CA ILE A 116 -0.42 -10.21 -27.41
C ILE A 116 1.02 -9.89 -27.86
N SER A 117 2.03 -10.16 -27.02
CA SER A 117 3.42 -9.81 -27.34
C SER A 117 4.20 -10.88 -28.09
N PHE A 118 3.57 -11.99 -28.45
CA PHE A 118 4.23 -13.08 -29.18
C PHE A 118 4.54 -12.67 -30.63
N ALA A 119 5.71 -13.08 -31.13
CA ALA A 119 6.15 -12.80 -32.50
C ALA A 119 5.20 -13.38 -33.56
N GLU A 120 4.71 -14.60 -33.30
CA GLU A 120 3.63 -15.24 -34.05
C GLU A 120 2.50 -15.57 -33.08
N LEU A 121 1.49 -14.71 -33.06
CA LEU A 121 0.33 -14.87 -32.20
C LEU A 121 -0.53 -16.05 -32.68
N PRO A 122 -0.75 -17.08 -31.85
CA PRO A 122 -1.63 -18.18 -32.22
C PRO A 122 -3.07 -17.68 -32.40
N VAL A 123 -3.89 -18.48 -33.10
CA VAL A 123 -5.31 -18.21 -33.27
C VAL A 123 -6.02 -18.19 -31.91
N VAL A 124 -5.68 -19.15 -31.04
CA VAL A 124 -6.26 -19.30 -29.71
C VAL A 124 -5.15 -19.48 -28.68
N LEU A 125 -5.21 -18.68 -27.61
CA LEU A 125 -4.28 -18.71 -26.49
C LEU A 125 -5.04 -18.65 -25.17
N SER A 126 -4.69 -19.50 -24.22
CA SER A 126 -5.20 -19.42 -22.85
C SER A 126 -4.02 -19.26 -21.87
N PRO A 127 -3.98 -18.21 -21.04
CA PRO A 127 -2.94 -18.08 -20.03
C PRO A 127 -3.16 -19.06 -18.87
N PHE A 128 -2.08 -19.67 -18.41
CA PHE A 128 -2.06 -20.32 -17.11
C PHE A 128 -2.22 -19.27 -16.01
N LEU A 129 -3.17 -19.51 -15.12
CA LEU A 129 -3.37 -18.74 -13.90
C LEU A 129 -2.97 -19.61 -12.71
N ASP A 130 -2.32 -18.98 -11.73
CA ASP A 130 -1.98 -19.68 -10.51
C ASP A 130 -3.16 -19.71 -9.56
N SER A 131 -3.42 -20.88 -8.99
CA SER A 131 -4.31 -20.96 -7.86
C SER A 131 -3.50 -20.69 -6.58
N PRO A 132 -3.97 -19.76 -5.74
CA PRO A 132 -3.38 -19.48 -4.43
C PRO A 132 -3.20 -20.72 -3.52
N MET A 133 -3.86 -21.85 -3.80
CA MET A 133 -3.84 -23.04 -2.95
C MET A 133 -3.39 -24.35 -3.62
N LYS A 134 -3.20 -24.38 -4.94
CA LYS A 134 -2.87 -25.62 -5.68
C LYS A 134 -1.73 -25.46 -6.71
N GLY A 135 -1.11 -24.28 -6.82
CA GLY A 135 -0.19 -23.97 -7.92
C GLY A 135 -0.93 -23.73 -9.24
N SER A 136 -0.25 -23.83 -10.38
CA SER A 136 -0.86 -23.60 -11.69
C SER A 136 -1.93 -24.66 -11.96
N VAL A 137 -3.19 -24.23 -12.16
CA VAL A 137 -4.29 -25.16 -12.46
C VAL A 137 -4.87 -24.86 -13.83
N TYR A 138 -4.99 -25.91 -14.65
CA TYR A 138 -5.78 -25.87 -15.87
C TYR A 138 -7.27 -25.90 -15.50
N TYR A 139 -8.00 -24.85 -15.89
CA TYR A 139 -9.45 -24.77 -15.77
C TYR A 139 -10.03 -24.72 -17.18
N SER A 140 -10.88 -25.69 -17.54
CA SER A 140 -11.50 -25.78 -18.87
C SER A 140 -12.34 -24.55 -19.25
N ASN A 141 -12.73 -23.75 -18.27
CA ASN A 141 -13.48 -22.50 -18.41
C ASN A 141 -12.59 -21.25 -18.15
N GLY A 142 -11.26 -21.40 -18.20
CA GLY A 142 -10.29 -20.34 -17.94
C GLY A 142 -10.32 -19.21 -18.99
N PRO A 143 -9.52 -18.15 -18.80
CA PRO A 143 -9.41 -17.08 -19.76
C PRO A 143 -8.99 -17.61 -21.13
N LEU A 144 -9.67 -17.16 -22.18
CA LEU A 144 -9.46 -17.59 -23.56
C LEU A 144 -9.30 -16.36 -24.45
N LEU A 145 -8.10 -16.15 -24.96
CA LEU A 145 -7.78 -15.15 -25.97
C LEU A 145 -7.93 -15.75 -27.37
N ILE A 146 -8.72 -15.10 -28.22
CA ILE A 146 -8.91 -15.44 -29.62
C ILE A 146 -8.41 -14.27 -30.47
N ASN A 147 -7.49 -14.57 -31.39
CA ASN A 147 -6.99 -13.63 -32.38
C ASN A 147 -7.95 -13.52 -33.58
N LEU A 148 -8.89 -12.58 -33.49
CA LEU A 148 -9.92 -12.34 -34.50
C LEU A 148 -9.36 -11.78 -35.82
N LYS A 149 -8.10 -11.34 -35.87
CA LYS A 149 -7.44 -10.97 -37.14
C LYS A 149 -7.00 -12.18 -37.95
N HIS A 150 -6.80 -13.32 -37.29
CA HIS A 150 -6.37 -14.52 -37.98
C HIS A 150 -7.53 -15.09 -38.81
N PRO A 151 -7.36 -15.37 -40.11
CA PRO A 151 -8.45 -15.89 -40.95
C PRO A 151 -9.11 -17.14 -40.38
N ASP A 152 -8.31 -18.06 -39.82
CA ASP A 152 -8.83 -19.30 -39.24
C ASP A 152 -9.72 -19.09 -38.01
N SER A 153 -9.65 -17.93 -37.35
CA SER A 153 -10.56 -17.62 -36.26
C SER A 153 -12.04 -17.58 -36.70
N SER A 154 -12.31 -17.45 -38.01
CA SER A 154 -13.66 -17.51 -38.59
C SER A 154 -14.32 -18.89 -38.44
N TYR A 155 -13.54 -19.97 -38.33
CA TYR A 155 -14.07 -21.32 -38.16
C TYR A 155 -14.40 -21.68 -36.71
N LEU A 156 -13.95 -20.88 -35.75
CA LEU A 156 -14.23 -21.11 -34.34
C LEU A 156 -15.67 -20.75 -34.02
N THR A 157 -16.32 -21.57 -33.20
CA THR A 157 -17.70 -21.34 -32.74
C THR A 157 -17.97 -22.07 -31.43
N PHE A 158 -18.80 -21.49 -30.58
CA PHE A 158 -19.34 -22.11 -29.38
C PHE A 158 -20.75 -22.68 -29.61
N GLU A 159 -21.28 -22.60 -30.83
CA GLU A 159 -22.64 -23.00 -31.17
C GLU A 159 -22.65 -24.32 -31.96
N GLU A 160 -23.35 -25.32 -31.42
CA GLU A 160 -23.40 -26.66 -31.97
C GLU A 160 -23.95 -26.67 -33.40
N ASN A 161 -24.98 -25.86 -33.65
CA ASN A 161 -25.64 -25.78 -34.96
C ASN A 161 -24.71 -25.27 -36.08
N ASN A 162 -23.59 -24.64 -35.73
CA ASN A 162 -22.58 -24.20 -36.70
C ASN A 162 -21.59 -25.32 -37.08
N LEU A 163 -21.61 -26.48 -36.40
CA LEU A 163 -20.74 -27.61 -36.68
C LEU A 163 -21.49 -28.76 -37.36
N LEU A 164 -21.23 -28.96 -38.65
CA LEU A 164 -21.80 -30.08 -39.39
C LEU A 164 -21.35 -31.43 -38.78
N GLY A 165 -22.32 -32.27 -38.42
CA GLY A 165 -22.07 -33.60 -37.86
C GLY A 165 -21.31 -33.55 -36.53
N TYR A 166 -21.71 -32.68 -35.62
CA TYR A 166 -21.24 -32.71 -34.24
C TYR A 166 -22.04 -33.76 -33.44
N GLU A 167 -21.34 -34.60 -32.69
CA GLU A 167 -21.93 -35.67 -31.85
C GLU A 167 -21.43 -35.57 -30.38
N GLY A 168 -21.10 -34.36 -29.93
CA GLY A 168 -20.57 -34.13 -28.58
C GLY A 168 -21.64 -33.83 -27.51
N SER A 169 -21.21 -33.25 -26.39
CA SER A 169 -22.06 -33.00 -25.22
C SER A 169 -23.08 -31.86 -25.37
N GLY A 170 -22.93 -31.05 -26.43
CA GLY A 170 -23.59 -29.75 -26.57
C GLY A 170 -23.03 -28.65 -25.67
N ASP A 171 -22.06 -28.94 -24.78
CA ASP A 171 -21.43 -27.91 -23.96
C ASP A 171 -20.65 -26.92 -24.86
N PRO A 172 -20.82 -25.60 -24.69
CA PRO A 172 -20.16 -24.61 -25.53
C PRO A 172 -18.63 -24.74 -25.60
N ILE A 173 -17.96 -25.18 -24.53
CA ILE A 173 -16.50 -25.39 -24.54
C ILE A 173 -16.13 -26.63 -25.37
N ASP A 174 -16.90 -27.71 -25.26
CA ASP A 174 -16.69 -28.91 -26.06
C ASP A 174 -16.94 -28.65 -27.55
N VAL A 175 -17.98 -27.86 -27.86
CA VAL A 175 -18.27 -27.37 -29.22
C VAL A 175 -17.09 -26.53 -29.73
N PHE A 176 -16.59 -25.60 -28.93
CA PHE A 176 -15.44 -24.78 -29.31
C PHE A 176 -14.19 -25.59 -29.58
N ALA A 177 -13.83 -26.51 -28.68
CA ALA A 177 -12.70 -27.40 -28.85
C ALA A 177 -12.84 -28.25 -30.12
N SER A 178 -14.06 -28.73 -30.40
CA SER A 178 -14.36 -29.52 -31.61
C SER A 178 -14.27 -28.68 -32.89
N SER A 179 -14.69 -27.41 -32.85
CA SER A 179 -14.54 -26.48 -33.99
C SER A 179 -13.08 -26.25 -34.34
N ALA A 180 -12.23 -26.05 -33.31
CA ALA A 180 -10.80 -25.87 -33.47
C ALA A 180 -10.13 -27.14 -34.01
N TYR A 181 -10.47 -28.30 -33.42
CA TYR A 181 -9.93 -29.60 -33.83
C TYR A 181 -10.24 -29.94 -35.28
N LYS A 182 -11.50 -29.78 -35.72
CA LYS A 182 -11.93 -30.07 -37.11
C LYS A 182 -11.13 -29.26 -38.15
N MET A 183 -10.65 -28.07 -37.77
CA MET A 183 -9.91 -27.17 -38.65
C MET A 183 -8.41 -27.15 -38.39
N ASN A 184 -7.90 -28.06 -37.56
CA ASN A 184 -6.50 -28.14 -37.18
C ASN A 184 -5.96 -26.82 -36.57
N ILE A 185 -6.80 -26.12 -35.81
CA ILE A 185 -6.45 -24.89 -35.11
C ILE A 185 -5.97 -25.27 -33.70
N PRO A 186 -4.69 -25.06 -33.36
CA PRO A 186 -4.19 -25.36 -32.03
C PRO A 186 -4.73 -24.37 -30.98
N ILE A 187 -5.15 -24.91 -29.84
CA ILE A 187 -5.43 -24.14 -28.62
C ILE A 187 -4.17 -24.20 -27.76
N LEU A 188 -3.42 -23.09 -27.71
CA LEU A 188 -2.17 -23.05 -26.96
C LEU A 188 -2.40 -22.56 -25.53
N PHE A 189 -1.59 -23.07 -24.61
CA PHE A 189 -1.54 -22.62 -23.23
C PHE A 189 -0.21 -21.93 -22.97
N SER A 190 -0.24 -20.73 -22.37
CA SER A 190 0.98 -19.99 -22.06
C SER A 190 1.18 -19.85 -20.56
N ASN A 191 2.36 -20.25 -20.10
CA ASN A 191 2.96 -19.91 -18.81
C ASN A 191 4.20 -19.02 -19.00
N HIS A 192 4.35 -18.39 -20.18
CA HIS A 192 5.53 -17.59 -20.51
C HIS A 192 5.68 -16.37 -19.59
N PHE A 193 4.56 -15.83 -19.11
CA PHE A 193 4.51 -14.82 -18.08
C PHE A 193 3.63 -15.28 -16.93
N TYR A 194 3.77 -14.61 -15.80
CA TYR A 194 2.83 -14.72 -14.70
C TYR A 194 1.60 -13.85 -15.01
N TYR A 195 0.52 -14.47 -15.49
CA TYR A 195 -0.66 -13.74 -15.98
C TYR A 195 -1.68 -13.39 -14.90
N GLY A 196 -1.67 -14.08 -13.76
CA GLY A 196 -2.50 -13.77 -12.60
C GLY A 196 -3.06 -15.00 -11.88
N TYR A 197 -4.21 -14.83 -11.23
CA TYR A 197 -4.75 -15.78 -10.26
C TYR A 197 -6.10 -16.37 -10.66
N PHE A 198 -6.34 -17.62 -10.28
CA PHE A 198 -7.67 -18.25 -10.35
C PHE A 198 -8.23 -18.52 -8.94
N LEU A 199 -9.45 -18.02 -8.68
CA LEU A 199 -10.17 -18.21 -7.42
C LEU A 199 -11.18 -19.37 -7.54
N TYR A 200 -11.18 -20.32 -6.60
CA TYR A 200 -12.09 -21.47 -6.61
C TYR A 200 -13.45 -21.14 -5.95
N PRO A 201 -14.59 -21.21 -6.68
CA PRO A 201 -15.91 -20.90 -6.12
C PRO A 201 -16.36 -21.86 -5.00
N SER A 202 -16.00 -23.14 -5.09
CA SER A 202 -16.42 -24.17 -4.12
C SER A 202 -15.81 -24.00 -2.71
N ARG A 203 -14.93 -23.01 -2.51
CA ARG A 203 -14.27 -22.76 -1.21
C ARG A 203 -14.67 -21.44 -0.56
N LEU A 204 -15.59 -20.69 -1.17
CA LEU A 204 -16.22 -19.49 -0.60
C LEU A 204 -16.98 -19.81 0.70
N ASN A 205 -17.41 -21.06 0.86
CA ASN A 205 -18.21 -21.54 2.00
C ASN A 205 -17.37 -21.97 3.22
N GLY A 206 -16.08 -21.64 3.28
CA GLY A 206 -15.27 -21.74 4.51
C GLY A 206 -14.70 -23.13 4.85
N GLU A 207 -15.16 -24.22 4.25
CA GLU A 207 -14.71 -25.60 4.54
C GLU A 207 -13.24 -25.90 4.21
N HIS A 208 -12.55 -24.97 3.54
CA HIS A 208 -11.19 -25.15 3.07
C HIS A 208 -10.26 -23.98 3.42
N ALA A 209 -10.64 -23.18 4.41
CA ALA A 209 -9.80 -22.11 4.92
C ALA A 209 -8.53 -22.69 5.56
N SER A 210 -7.37 -22.16 5.19
CA SER A 210 -6.06 -22.56 5.74
C SER A 210 -5.39 -21.38 6.43
N LEU A 211 -4.49 -21.68 7.36
CA LEU A 211 -3.60 -20.70 7.96
C LEU A 211 -2.31 -20.51 7.16
N PHE A 212 -2.19 -21.12 5.97
CA PHE A 212 -1.03 -20.96 5.08
C PHE A 212 0.31 -21.21 5.77
N GLY A 213 0.36 -22.25 6.61
CA GLY A 213 1.54 -22.66 7.39
C GLY A 213 1.99 -21.69 8.48
N PHE A 214 1.12 -20.77 8.86
CA PHE A 214 1.20 -20.02 10.11
C PHE A 214 0.35 -20.72 11.17
N ASP A 215 0.67 -20.47 12.43
CA ASP A 215 -0.13 -20.98 13.55
C ASP A 215 -1.37 -20.13 13.75
N GLN A 216 -1.29 -18.84 13.39
CA GLN A 216 -2.35 -17.87 13.61
C GLN A 216 -2.31 -16.70 12.61
N ILE A 217 -3.48 -16.26 12.16
CA ILE A 217 -3.65 -15.06 11.32
C ILE A 217 -4.61 -14.11 12.03
N TYR A 218 -4.12 -12.95 12.47
CA TYR A 218 -4.92 -11.92 13.11
C TYR A 218 -5.37 -10.85 12.12
N LEU A 219 -6.67 -10.52 12.17
CA LEU A 219 -7.24 -9.34 11.57
C LEU A 219 -7.54 -8.31 12.67
N ILE A 220 -6.69 -7.29 12.78
CA ILE A 220 -6.89 -6.20 13.74
C ILE A 220 -7.99 -5.29 13.22
N ASN A 221 -9.05 -5.10 14.02
CA ASN A 221 -10.14 -4.20 13.64
C ASN A 221 -10.76 -3.50 14.85
N LEU A 222 -10.99 -2.18 14.73
CA LEU A 222 -11.71 -1.38 15.72
C LEU A 222 -13.17 -1.81 15.82
N ALA A 223 -13.69 -1.99 17.03
CA ALA A 223 -15.08 -2.40 17.24
C ALA A 223 -16.09 -1.47 16.53
N ARG A 224 -15.81 -0.16 16.49
CA ARG A 224 -16.64 0.86 15.81
C ARG A 224 -16.58 0.83 14.27
N ARG A 225 -15.79 -0.05 13.64
CA ARG A 225 -15.62 -0.14 12.17
C ARG A 225 -16.10 -1.50 11.61
N PRO A 226 -17.40 -1.85 11.74
CA PRO A 226 -17.93 -3.13 11.24
C PRO A 226 -17.88 -3.25 9.71
N GLU A 227 -18.02 -2.15 8.99
CA GLU A 227 -17.95 -2.17 7.51
C GLU A 227 -16.56 -2.57 7.00
N ARG A 228 -15.48 -2.06 7.63
CA ARG A 228 -14.09 -2.43 7.31
C ARG A 228 -13.84 -3.90 7.62
N LEU A 229 -14.34 -4.39 8.76
CA LEU A 229 -14.29 -5.80 9.13
C LEU A 229 -14.97 -6.68 8.11
N ASN A 230 -16.22 -6.37 7.73
CA ASN A 230 -17.01 -7.17 6.80
C ASN A 230 -16.32 -7.25 5.44
N LYS A 231 -15.84 -6.11 4.93
CA LYS A 231 -15.07 -6.05 3.68
C LYS A 231 -13.83 -6.94 3.74
N MET A 232 -13.07 -6.86 4.83
CA MET A 232 -11.86 -7.68 4.99
C MET A 232 -12.15 -9.16 5.14
N ALA A 233 -13.16 -9.49 5.94
CA ALA A 233 -13.60 -10.86 6.16
C ALA A 233 -14.01 -11.52 4.84
N GLN A 234 -14.71 -10.79 3.97
CA GLN A 234 -15.05 -11.26 2.62
C GLN A 234 -13.79 -11.54 1.79
N ILE A 235 -12.82 -10.61 1.74
CA ILE A 235 -11.54 -10.83 1.04
C ILE A 235 -10.81 -12.07 1.58
N LEU A 236 -10.67 -12.20 2.89
CA LEU A 236 -9.94 -13.31 3.50
C LEU A 236 -10.64 -14.65 3.24
N ARG A 237 -11.99 -14.68 3.29
CA ARG A 237 -12.77 -15.86 2.90
C ARG A 237 -12.60 -16.21 1.42
N LEU A 238 -12.57 -15.21 0.54
CA LEU A 238 -12.35 -15.40 -0.91
C LEU A 238 -11.02 -16.08 -1.21
N VAL A 239 -9.99 -15.73 -0.44
CA VAL A 239 -8.63 -16.29 -0.58
C VAL A 239 -8.50 -17.65 0.11
N GLY A 240 -9.49 -18.04 0.92
CA GLY A 240 -9.42 -19.23 1.76
C GLY A 240 -8.47 -19.07 2.95
N MET A 241 -8.35 -17.86 3.50
CA MET A 241 -7.62 -17.60 4.75
C MET A 241 -8.50 -17.83 5.95
N LYS A 242 -8.05 -18.72 6.84
CA LYS A 242 -8.57 -18.76 8.20
C LYS A 242 -7.95 -17.59 8.95
N PHE A 243 -8.77 -16.81 9.65
CA PHE A 243 -8.31 -15.67 10.43
C PHE A 243 -9.15 -15.52 11.69
N GLU A 244 -8.58 -14.85 12.68
CA GLU A 244 -9.27 -14.42 13.89
C GLU A 244 -9.33 -12.90 13.93
N ARG A 245 -10.51 -12.36 14.27
CA ARG A 245 -10.63 -10.94 14.54
C ARG A 245 -9.97 -10.65 15.89
N PHE A 246 -8.94 -9.80 15.88
CA PHE A 246 -8.38 -9.22 17.08
C PHE A 246 -8.97 -7.83 17.31
N GLU A 247 -9.61 -7.60 18.46
CA GLU A 247 -10.22 -6.30 18.76
C GLU A 247 -9.15 -5.24 19.02
N ALA A 248 -9.09 -4.24 18.14
CA ALA A 248 -8.12 -3.16 18.22
C ALA A 248 -8.40 -2.23 19.41
N VAL A 249 -7.34 -1.70 20.02
CA VAL A 249 -7.42 -0.64 21.01
C VAL A 249 -7.83 0.65 20.34
N ASP A 250 -9.01 1.13 20.73
CA ASP A 250 -9.49 2.43 20.29
C ASP A 250 -8.79 3.56 21.04
N GLY A 251 -7.92 4.28 20.32
CA GLY A 251 -7.24 5.46 20.85
C GLY A 251 -8.18 6.50 21.45
N GLN A 252 -9.39 6.67 20.88
CA GLN A 252 -10.38 7.64 21.35
C GLN A 252 -11.00 7.26 22.70
N ASN A 253 -10.95 5.97 23.06
CA ASN A 253 -11.49 5.46 24.31
C ASN A 253 -10.40 5.23 25.37
N LEU A 254 -9.17 5.68 25.14
CA LEU A 254 -8.09 5.56 26.12
C LEU A 254 -8.39 6.44 27.33
N THR A 255 -8.46 5.82 28.50
CA THR A 255 -8.64 6.54 29.76
C THR A 255 -7.36 7.26 30.14
N LYS A 256 -7.49 8.36 30.90
CA LYS A 256 -6.34 9.07 31.45
C LYS A 256 -5.39 8.14 32.23
N ARG A 257 -5.91 7.20 33.01
CA ARG A 257 -5.10 6.21 33.75
C ARG A 257 -4.24 5.34 32.83
N GLN A 258 -4.75 4.98 31.64
CA GLN A 258 -3.99 4.22 30.67
C GLN A 258 -2.90 5.07 30.03
N LEU A 259 -3.20 6.34 29.69
CA LEU A 259 -2.20 7.26 29.16
C LEU A 259 -1.11 7.57 30.19
N ASP A 260 -1.50 7.76 31.45
CA ASP A 260 -0.60 8.04 32.59
C ASP A 260 0.38 6.90 32.88
N SER A 261 0.11 5.69 32.37
CA SER A 261 0.96 4.50 32.50
C SER A 261 1.96 4.32 31.35
N LEU A 262 1.94 5.20 30.35
CA LEU A 262 2.84 5.18 29.21
C LEU A 262 3.90 6.28 29.39
N ASN A 263 5.16 5.94 29.15
CA ASN A 263 6.25 6.93 29.12
C ASN A 263 6.65 7.16 27.67
N PHE A 264 6.46 8.38 27.18
CA PHE A 264 6.85 8.77 25.83
C PHE A 264 8.36 8.96 25.76
N LEU A 265 8.96 8.63 24.61
CA LEU A 265 10.39 8.88 24.41
C LEU A 265 10.68 10.39 24.59
N PRO A 266 11.65 10.78 25.43
CA PRO A 266 11.94 12.19 25.72
C PRO A 266 12.25 13.01 24.47
N GLY A 267 11.51 14.10 24.27
CA GLY A 267 11.68 14.99 23.11
C GLY A 267 11.13 14.44 21.79
N TYR A 268 10.35 13.35 21.81
CA TYR A 268 9.70 12.85 20.62
C TYR A 268 8.65 13.83 20.08
N LEU A 269 8.80 14.16 18.79
CA LEU A 269 7.80 14.82 17.97
C LEU A 269 7.76 14.08 16.63
N ASP A 270 6.55 13.92 16.09
CA ASP A 270 6.34 13.33 14.77
C ASP A 270 7.26 14.00 13.72
N PRO A 271 8.06 13.25 12.94
CA PRO A 271 9.05 13.82 12.02
C PRO A 271 8.46 14.72 10.93
N HIS A 272 7.21 14.48 10.54
CA HIS A 272 6.57 15.14 9.41
C HIS A 272 5.78 16.38 9.80
N GLN A 273 4.99 16.27 10.86
CA GLN A 273 4.06 17.28 11.34
C GLN A 273 4.57 18.03 12.57
N ARG A 274 5.72 17.61 13.14
CA ARG A 274 6.40 18.21 14.30
C ARG A 274 5.47 18.39 15.49
N ARG A 275 4.68 17.36 15.77
CA ARG A 275 3.63 17.37 16.79
C ARG A 275 3.77 16.20 17.76
N PRO A 276 3.08 16.27 18.91
CA PRO A 276 2.89 15.13 19.80
C PRO A 276 2.22 13.96 19.08
N MET A 277 2.37 12.78 19.68
CA MET A 277 1.64 11.59 19.24
C MET A 277 0.12 11.83 19.36
N LYS A 278 -0.64 11.27 18.43
CA LYS A 278 -2.10 11.26 18.43
C LYS A 278 -2.63 10.05 19.19
N LEU A 279 -3.82 10.19 19.77
CA LEU A 279 -4.47 9.09 20.50
C LEU A 279 -4.66 7.84 19.61
N GLY A 280 -4.99 8.02 18.34
CA GLY A 280 -5.11 6.93 17.38
C GLY A 280 -3.78 6.23 17.08
N GLU A 281 -2.66 6.95 17.09
CA GLU A 281 -1.31 6.37 16.93
C GLU A 281 -0.96 5.49 18.14
N ILE A 282 -1.32 5.93 19.35
CA ILE A 282 -1.17 5.14 20.59
C ILE A 282 -2.06 3.89 20.54
N GLY A 283 -3.33 4.03 20.13
CA GLY A 283 -4.24 2.91 19.96
C GLY A 283 -3.73 1.87 18.95
N CYS A 284 -3.14 2.33 17.84
CA CYS A 284 -2.48 1.48 16.86
C CYS A 284 -1.33 0.69 17.51
N PHE A 285 -0.40 1.38 18.18
CA PHE A 285 0.73 0.74 18.86
C PHE A 285 0.27 -0.31 19.87
N LEU A 286 -0.67 0.04 20.75
CA LEU A 286 -1.19 -0.86 21.78
C LEU A 286 -1.91 -2.08 21.19
N SER A 287 -2.56 -1.93 20.04
CA SER A 287 -3.20 -3.06 19.33
C SER A 287 -2.17 -4.09 18.90
N HIS A 288 -1.08 -3.65 18.27
CA HIS A 288 0.00 -4.54 17.85
C HIS A 288 0.76 -5.13 19.04
N TYR A 289 1.02 -4.33 20.08
CA TYR A 289 1.66 -4.81 21.30
C TYR A 289 0.85 -5.91 22.00
N LYS A 290 -0.49 -5.81 22.01
CA LYS A 290 -1.37 -6.90 22.51
C LYS A 290 -1.28 -8.16 21.66
N VAL A 291 -1.19 -8.04 20.34
CA VAL A 291 -1.01 -9.20 19.45
C VAL A 291 0.34 -9.88 19.71
N TRP A 292 1.42 -9.13 19.91
CA TRP A 292 2.72 -9.73 20.26
C TRP A 292 2.63 -10.52 21.57
N LYS A 293 1.94 -9.97 22.59
CA LYS A 293 1.72 -10.71 23.84
C LYS A 293 0.92 -11.98 23.63
N ASP A 294 -0.09 -11.95 22.78
CA ASP A 294 -0.89 -13.12 22.46
C ASP A 294 -0.07 -14.20 21.74
N VAL A 295 0.77 -13.81 20.78
CA VAL A 295 1.74 -14.71 20.11
C VAL A 295 2.66 -15.37 21.13
N VAL A 296 3.23 -14.60 22.06
CA VAL A 296 4.13 -15.14 23.09
C VAL A 296 3.40 -16.02 24.10
N ALA A 297 2.21 -15.62 24.54
CA ALA A 297 1.43 -16.34 25.54
C ALA A 297 0.95 -17.71 25.02
N ASN A 298 0.57 -17.79 23.75
CA ASN A 298 0.14 -19.03 23.11
C ASN A 298 1.30 -19.83 22.51
N GLY A 299 2.52 -19.26 22.46
CA GLY A 299 3.68 -19.91 21.88
C GLY A 299 3.55 -20.15 20.37
N PHE A 300 2.90 -19.24 19.65
CA PHE A 300 2.78 -19.34 18.18
C PHE A 300 4.15 -19.09 17.54
N ASP A 301 4.70 -20.10 16.86
CA ASP A 301 6.01 -20.02 16.20
C ASP A 301 5.99 -18.98 15.09
N ARG A 302 4.87 -18.90 14.34
CA ARG A 302 4.67 -17.93 13.26
C ARG A 302 3.25 -17.40 13.25
N ALA A 303 3.11 -16.08 13.30
CA ALA A 303 1.82 -15.41 13.19
C ALA A 303 1.84 -14.34 12.10
N ILE A 304 0.69 -14.14 11.47
CA ILE A 304 0.45 -13.02 10.57
C ILE A 304 -0.42 -11.99 11.27
N VAL A 305 -0.07 -10.71 11.12
CA VAL A 305 -0.93 -9.57 11.44
C VAL A 305 -1.31 -8.86 10.14
N LEU A 306 -2.57 -9.01 9.72
CA LEU A 306 -3.07 -8.43 8.46
C LEU A 306 -3.97 -7.22 8.69
N ASN A 307 -3.82 -6.23 7.81
CA ASN A 307 -4.95 -5.41 7.37
C ASN A 307 -5.44 -5.74 5.93
N LYS A 308 -4.80 -6.64 5.15
CA LYS A 308 -5.25 -7.29 3.87
C LYS A 308 -4.32 -8.48 3.49
N MET A 309 -4.54 -9.16 2.34
CA MET A 309 -3.98 -10.43 1.82
C MET A 309 -2.43 -10.69 1.82
N VAL A 310 -2.03 -11.97 1.87
CA VAL A 310 -0.64 -12.48 1.76
C VAL A 310 -0.57 -13.85 1.08
N GLN A 311 0.33 -14.08 0.13
CA GLN A 311 0.82 -15.43 -0.14
C GLN A 311 2.31 -15.49 -0.50
N ASP A 312 2.89 -16.63 -0.15
CA ASP A 312 4.23 -17.14 -0.50
C ASP A 312 5.40 -16.83 0.46
N LEU A 313 5.17 -17.06 1.76
CA LEU A 313 6.22 -17.04 2.79
C LEU A 313 6.64 -18.39 3.34
N MET A 314 5.94 -19.46 2.97
CA MET A 314 6.17 -20.78 3.55
C MET A 314 7.44 -21.49 3.04
N LYS A 315 8.07 -20.99 1.97
CA LYS A 315 9.23 -21.64 1.35
C LYS A 315 10.56 -21.09 1.81
N THR A 316 10.58 -20.10 2.71
CA THR A 316 11.83 -19.52 3.17
C THR A 316 12.51 -20.44 4.19
N ARG A 317 13.80 -20.73 3.96
CA ARG A 317 14.68 -21.46 4.89
C ARG A 317 15.47 -20.51 5.80
N GLU A 318 15.29 -19.20 5.61
CA GLU A 318 15.91 -18.16 6.44
C GLU A 318 15.19 -18.04 7.78
N ASP A 319 15.96 -17.90 8.85
CA ASP A 319 15.44 -17.56 10.17
C ASP A 319 15.08 -16.08 10.19
N TRP A 320 13.79 -15.75 10.11
CA TRP A 320 13.30 -14.38 10.15
C TRP A 320 12.53 -14.09 11.44
N ASP A 321 12.66 -12.86 11.93
CA ASP A 321 11.88 -12.36 13.06
C ASP A 321 10.63 -11.60 12.60
N PHE A 322 10.74 -10.89 11.48
CA PHE A 322 9.70 -10.00 10.99
C PHE A 322 9.71 -9.88 9.46
N ILE A 323 8.55 -9.94 8.80
CA ILE A 323 8.45 -9.71 7.34
C ILE A 323 7.31 -8.77 7.01
N TYR A 324 7.61 -7.65 6.36
CA TYR A 324 6.60 -6.72 5.86
C TYR A 324 5.87 -7.27 4.63
N PHE A 325 4.54 -7.13 4.66
CA PHE A 325 3.65 -7.44 3.53
C PHE A 325 3.12 -6.20 2.83
N GLY A 326 2.99 -5.09 3.56
CA GLY A 326 2.64 -3.78 3.02
C GLY A 326 3.25 -2.67 3.83
N ARG A 327 3.91 -1.75 3.13
CA ARG A 327 4.63 -0.60 3.69
C ARG A 327 4.80 0.50 2.66
N LYS A 328 5.17 1.68 3.14
CA LYS A 328 5.64 2.80 2.32
C LYS A 328 7.14 2.95 2.49
N ILE A 329 7.87 2.69 1.41
CA ILE A 329 9.33 2.86 1.36
C ILE A 329 9.65 4.37 1.32
N ASN A 330 10.56 4.82 2.18
CA ASN A 330 11.00 6.22 2.13
C ASN A 330 11.90 6.46 0.91
N LYS A 331 11.52 7.43 0.05
CA LYS A 331 12.31 7.76 -1.16
C LYS A 331 13.60 8.47 -0.72
N GLY A 332 14.75 7.84 -0.98
CA GLY A 332 16.07 8.34 -0.59
C GLY A 332 16.76 7.52 0.53
N GLY A 333 16.14 6.43 0.99
CA GLY A 333 16.77 5.46 1.89
C GLY A 333 17.80 4.56 1.21
N ASN A 334 18.42 3.67 2.00
CA ASN A 334 19.36 2.66 1.50
C ASN A 334 18.71 1.78 0.41
N PRO A 335 19.47 1.38 -0.63
CA PRO A 335 18.96 0.46 -1.64
C PRO A 335 18.61 -0.89 -0.99
N GLU A 336 17.52 -1.49 -1.46
CA GLU A 336 17.08 -2.81 -1.04
C GLU A 336 17.48 -3.84 -2.10
N PHE A 337 17.85 -5.03 -1.65
CA PHE A 337 18.35 -6.10 -2.51
C PHE A 337 17.53 -7.36 -2.28
N PHE A 338 17.36 -8.16 -3.35
CA PHE A 338 16.81 -9.49 -3.21
C PHE A 338 17.70 -10.37 -2.34
N VAL A 339 17.08 -11.15 -1.46
CA VAL A 339 17.79 -12.13 -0.65
C VAL A 339 18.17 -13.32 -1.54
N LEU A 340 19.44 -13.71 -1.50
CA LEU A 340 19.96 -14.80 -2.33
C LEU A 340 19.19 -16.10 -2.06
N GLY A 341 18.74 -16.78 -3.12
CA GLY A 341 17.93 -18.01 -2.98
C GLY A 341 16.43 -17.76 -2.79
N HIS A 342 15.97 -16.51 -2.77
CA HIS A 342 14.57 -16.15 -2.66
C HIS A 342 14.09 -15.28 -3.83
N SER A 343 12.96 -15.67 -4.43
CA SER A 343 12.36 -14.94 -5.57
C SER A 343 11.55 -13.71 -5.15
N HIS A 344 11.12 -13.66 -3.88
CA HIS A 344 10.14 -12.68 -3.38
C HIS A 344 10.53 -12.02 -2.07
N LEU A 345 11.76 -12.21 -1.59
CA LEU A 345 12.22 -11.63 -0.33
C LEU A 345 13.28 -10.56 -0.63
N SER A 346 13.16 -9.39 -0.02
CA SER A 346 14.17 -8.33 -0.07
C SER A 346 14.63 -7.94 1.32
N THR A 347 15.84 -7.38 1.38
CA THR A 347 16.27 -6.57 2.53
C THR A 347 15.33 -5.38 2.72
N ILE A 348 15.32 -4.79 3.91
CA ILE A 348 14.48 -3.64 4.24
C ILE A 348 15.31 -2.42 4.56
N SER A 349 14.82 -1.29 4.07
CA SER A 349 15.23 0.05 4.45
C SER A 349 14.18 0.70 5.36
N TYR A 350 14.45 1.92 5.80
CA TYR A 350 13.52 2.72 6.60
C TYR A 350 12.13 2.82 5.95
N SER A 351 11.11 2.42 6.71
CA SER A 351 9.75 2.20 6.20
C SER A 351 8.68 2.78 7.10
N TYR A 352 7.63 3.30 6.48
CA TYR A 352 6.41 3.74 7.14
C TYR A 352 5.24 2.81 6.80
N TRP A 353 4.11 3.01 7.48
CA TRP A 353 2.85 2.29 7.27
C TRP A 353 2.95 0.79 7.53
N THR A 354 2.57 0.38 8.73
CA THR A 354 2.48 -1.04 9.07
C THR A 354 1.12 -1.62 8.63
N ILE A 355 0.96 -1.85 7.31
CA ILE A 355 -0.31 -2.34 6.73
C ILE A 355 -0.51 -3.83 7.03
N GLY A 356 0.55 -4.63 6.98
CA GLY A 356 0.52 -6.01 7.44
C GLY A 356 1.91 -6.63 7.42
N TYR A 357 2.11 -7.64 8.25
CA TYR A 357 3.39 -8.31 8.43
C TYR A 357 3.21 -9.74 8.95
N ALA A 358 4.26 -10.55 8.81
CA ALA A 358 4.45 -11.76 9.61
C ALA A 358 5.46 -11.50 10.72
N ILE A 359 5.28 -12.19 11.85
CA ILE A 359 6.15 -12.13 13.01
C ILE A 359 6.37 -13.55 13.54
N SER A 360 7.61 -13.87 13.91
CA SER A 360 7.93 -15.13 14.58
C SER A 360 7.80 -15.00 16.09
N LEU A 361 7.77 -16.12 16.81
CA LEU A 361 7.80 -16.12 18.28
C LEU A 361 9.01 -15.35 18.82
N SER A 362 10.18 -15.55 18.20
CA SER A 362 11.43 -14.83 18.52
C SER A 362 11.26 -13.32 18.30
N GLY A 363 10.75 -12.91 17.14
CA GLY A 363 10.51 -11.50 16.84
C GLY A 363 9.54 -10.84 17.82
N ALA A 364 8.45 -11.52 18.18
CA ALA A 364 7.48 -11.01 19.15
C ALA A 364 8.11 -10.81 20.55
N LYS A 365 8.95 -11.75 21.01
CA LYS A 365 9.69 -11.62 22.27
C LYS A 365 10.63 -10.41 22.25
N LYS A 366 11.45 -10.27 21.20
CA LYS A 366 12.38 -9.13 21.05
C LYS A 366 11.66 -7.78 21.12
N LEU A 367 10.50 -7.66 20.48
CA LEU A 367 9.69 -6.43 20.50
C LEU A 367 9.09 -6.12 21.89
N ILE A 368 8.71 -7.15 22.66
CA ILE A 368 8.18 -6.97 24.02
C ILE A 368 9.31 -6.65 25.01
N GLU A 369 10.42 -7.36 24.93
CA GLU A 369 11.60 -7.22 25.79
C GLU A 369 12.34 -5.90 25.57
N ALA A 370 12.16 -5.27 24.40
CA ALA A 370 12.59 -3.90 24.15
C ALA A 370 11.87 -2.86 25.03
N ASP A 371 10.82 -3.27 25.76
CA ASP A 371 10.04 -2.46 26.70
C ASP A 371 9.54 -1.13 26.10
N PRO A 372 8.83 -1.17 24.96
CA PRO A 372 8.50 0.04 24.22
C PRO A 372 7.50 0.96 24.93
N LEU A 373 6.77 0.47 25.94
CA LEU A 373 5.82 1.32 26.67
C LEU A 373 6.52 2.31 27.60
N ASN A 374 7.80 2.07 27.93
CA ASN A 374 8.61 2.97 28.72
C ASN A 374 9.40 4.00 27.89
N ASN A 375 9.43 3.84 26.56
CA ASN A 375 10.02 4.78 25.61
C ASN A 375 9.15 4.85 24.34
N LEU A 376 7.87 5.19 24.53
CA LEU A 376 6.85 5.06 23.50
C LEU A 376 7.09 6.03 22.34
N LEU A 377 7.10 5.43 21.15
CA LEU A 377 7.14 6.05 19.83
C LEU A 377 5.94 5.55 19.02
N THR A 378 5.67 6.16 17.86
CA THR A 378 4.75 5.54 16.90
C THR A 378 5.35 4.23 16.39
N LEU A 379 4.49 3.31 15.96
CA LEU A 379 4.92 2.00 15.46
C LEU A 379 5.86 2.12 14.26
N ASP A 380 5.63 3.13 13.42
CA ASP A 380 6.40 3.41 12.20
C ASP A 380 7.83 3.89 12.51
N GLU A 381 8.12 4.42 13.70
CA GLU A 381 9.48 4.77 14.14
C GLU A 381 10.11 3.63 14.96
N PHE A 382 9.33 2.98 15.83
CA PHE A 382 9.81 1.91 16.69
C PHE A 382 10.29 0.68 15.91
N LEU A 383 9.54 0.20 14.92
CA LEU A 383 9.93 -0.97 14.14
C LEU A 383 11.29 -0.75 13.43
N PRO A 384 11.53 0.35 12.69
CA PRO A 384 12.84 0.60 12.09
C PRO A 384 14.00 0.74 13.07
N ILE A 385 13.76 1.18 14.31
CA ILE A 385 14.78 1.13 15.35
C ILE A 385 15.12 -0.32 15.72
N MET A 386 14.11 -1.18 15.77
CA MET A 386 14.27 -2.59 16.12
C MET A 386 14.89 -3.45 15.01
N TYR A 387 14.89 -3.00 13.76
CA TYR A 387 15.66 -3.63 12.67
C TYR A 387 16.85 -2.77 12.18
N SER A 388 17.29 -1.80 12.98
CA SER A 388 18.52 -1.01 12.76
C SER A 388 18.57 -0.22 11.43
N GLN A 389 17.43 0.27 10.95
CA GLN A 389 17.36 1.11 9.73
C GLN A 389 16.77 2.51 10.01
N HIS A 390 16.66 2.91 11.28
CA HIS A 390 16.11 4.21 11.63
C HIS A 390 17.12 5.35 11.36
N PRO A 391 16.72 6.45 10.70
CA PRO A 391 17.64 7.56 10.41
C PRO A 391 18.02 8.38 11.66
N ASN A 392 17.10 8.50 12.63
CA ASN A 392 17.36 9.23 13.87
C ASN A 392 18.16 8.38 14.86
N GLN A 393 19.45 8.68 15.00
CA GLN A 393 20.37 8.00 15.91
C GLN A 393 20.09 8.31 17.39
N ILE A 394 19.52 9.46 17.71
CA ILE A 394 19.19 9.84 19.10
C ILE A 394 18.10 8.91 19.63
N TRP A 395 17.04 8.69 18.87
CA TRP A 395 15.97 7.77 19.26
C TRP A 395 16.45 6.31 19.29
N SER A 396 17.31 5.94 18.35
CA SER A 396 17.87 4.58 18.26
C SER A 396 18.67 4.19 19.52
N ARG A 397 19.35 5.15 20.17
CA ARG A 397 20.13 4.93 21.40
C ARG A 397 19.31 4.42 22.59
N PHE A 398 18.02 4.77 22.66
CA PHE A 398 17.12 4.29 23.72
C PHE A 398 16.85 2.78 23.64
N PHE A 399 17.19 2.15 22.51
CA PHE A 399 17.00 0.73 22.26
C PHE A 399 18.28 0.05 21.78
N GLU A 400 19.45 0.67 21.94
CA GLU A 400 20.73 0.17 21.39
C GLU A 400 21.19 -1.13 22.06
N ASP A 401 20.87 -1.31 23.34
CA ASP A 401 21.16 -2.51 24.13
C ASP A 401 20.19 -3.66 23.86
N LYS A 402 19.15 -3.46 23.04
CA LYS A 402 18.11 -4.45 22.76
C LYS A 402 18.47 -5.30 21.56
N GLU A 403 18.14 -6.58 21.64
CA GLU A 403 18.30 -7.50 20.53
C GLU A 403 17.46 -7.06 19.32
N LYS A 404 18.07 -7.06 18.14
CA LYS A 404 17.47 -6.57 16.90
C LYS A 404 16.77 -7.68 16.13
N LEU A 405 15.77 -7.28 15.36
CA LEU A 405 15.00 -8.15 14.49
C LEU A 405 15.81 -8.47 13.23
N ASN A 406 15.87 -9.75 12.86
CA ASN A 406 16.19 -10.12 11.48
C ASN A 406 14.93 -9.93 10.62
N ALA A 407 14.89 -8.82 9.87
CA ALA A 407 13.66 -8.35 9.23
C ALA A 407 13.79 -8.22 7.71
N PHE A 408 12.73 -8.59 7.00
CA PHE A 408 12.65 -8.60 5.54
C PHE A 408 11.34 -7.97 5.04
N ALA A 409 11.21 -7.83 3.73
CA ALA A 409 9.94 -7.48 3.08
C ALA A 409 9.69 -8.39 1.88
N VAL A 410 8.42 -8.57 1.54
CA VAL A 410 8.04 -9.24 0.29
C VAL A 410 8.17 -8.29 -0.90
N TYR A 411 8.61 -8.83 -2.03
CA TYR A 411 8.65 -8.14 -3.31
C TYR A 411 7.99 -8.98 -4.43
N PRO A 412 7.00 -8.42 -5.15
CA PRO A 412 6.35 -7.13 -4.91
C PRO A 412 5.57 -7.13 -3.57
N LEU A 413 5.23 -5.94 -3.05
CA LEU A 413 4.37 -5.83 -1.88
C LEU A 413 3.00 -6.47 -2.20
N ILE A 414 2.48 -7.25 -1.25
CA ILE A 414 1.20 -7.95 -1.41
C ILE A 414 0.06 -7.10 -0.82
N LEU A 415 0.43 -6.08 -0.03
CA LEU A 415 -0.50 -5.18 0.62
C LEU A 415 -0.28 -3.72 0.31
N GLU A 416 -1.36 -3.08 -0.10
CA GLU A 416 -1.43 -1.65 -0.36
C GLU A 416 -2.68 -1.04 0.29
N PRO A 417 -2.62 0.25 0.68
CA PRO A 417 -3.79 0.93 1.20
C PRO A 417 -4.82 1.11 0.08
N GLU A 418 -6.10 1.07 0.43
CA GLU A 418 -7.17 1.31 -0.54
C GLU A 418 -7.14 2.73 -1.12
N ARG A 419 -6.66 3.68 -0.30
CA ARG A 419 -6.47 5.08 -0.71
C ARG A 419 -5.16 5.57 -0.10
N TYR A 420 -4.34 6.21 -0.93
CA TYR A 420 -3.13 6.89 -0.46
C TYR A 420 -3.50 8.27 0.09
N SER A 421 -2.67 8.81 0.99
CA SER A 421 -2.85 10.14 1.59
C SER A 421 -2.96 11.30 0.59
N SER A 422 -2.67 11.05 -0.69
CA SER A 422 -2.84 11.99 -1.81
C SER A 422 -4.27 12.06 -2.37
N HIS A 423 -5.19 11.17 -1.96
CA HIS A 423 -6.57 11.13 -2.46
C HIS A 423 -7.48 12.03 -1.60
N SER A 424 -8.41 12.76 -2.22
CA SER A 424 -9.31 13.73 -1.56
C SER A 424 -10.17 13.13 -0.44
N ASP A 425 -10.45 11.85 -0.54
CA ASP A 425 -11.35 11.12 0.35
C ASP A 425 -10.56 10.16 1.27
N PHE A 426 -9.28 10.45 1.52
CA PHE A 426 -8.44 9.65 2.39
C PHE A 426 -8.94 9.71 3.84
N LEU A 427 -9.25 8.54 4.42
CA LEU A 427 -9.73 8.40 5.79
C LEU A 427 -8.75 7.55 6.59
N SER A 428 -8.15 8.12 7.62
CA SER A 428 -7.27 7.42 8.55
C SER A 428 -7.73 7.63 9.99
N ASP A 429 -8.04 6.53 10.68
CA ASP A 429 -8.44 6.54 12.10
C ASP A 429 -7.28 6.97 13.03
N THR A 430 -6.03 6.85 12.58
CA THR A 430 -4.85 7.35 13.31
C THR A 430 -4.63 8.83 13.06
N GLU A 431 -4.66 9.27 11.79
CA GLU A 431 -4.39 10.66 11.43
C GLU A 431 -5.54 11.61 11.78
N GLY A 432 -6.79 11.14 11.84
CA GLY A 432 -7.96 11.95 12.19
C GLY A 432 -8.22 12.13 13.69
N SER A 433 -7.35 11.62 14.56
CA SER A 433 -7.54 11.66 16.01
C SER A 433 -6.87 12.86 16.69
N GLU A 434 -7.30 13.16 17.92
CA GLU A 434 -6.77 14.28 18.71
C GLU A 434 -5.31 14.06 19.12
N GLN A 435 -4.57 15.16 19.23
CA GLN A 435 -3.20 15.17 19.73
C GLN A 435 -3.20 15.03 21.25
N VAL A 436 -2.18 14.39 21.80
CA VAL A 436 -1.97 14.38 23.25
C VAL A 436 -1.53 15.77 23.72
N ASP A 437 -2.21 16.31 24.74
CA ASP A 437 -1.84 17.57 25.37
C ASP A 437 -0.64 17.38 26.33
N PHE A 438 0.54 17.85 25.91
CA PHE A 438 1.76 17.81 26.74
C PHE A 438 1.71 18.77 27.94
N ASN A 439 0.81 19.76 27.99
CA ASN A 439 0.65 20.61 29.17
C ASN A 439 0.11 19.83 30.38
N TYR A 440 -0.46 18.65 30.13
CA TYR A 440 -0.92 17.77 31.19
C TYR A 440 0.24 16.99 31.86
N LEU A 441 1.29 16.67 31.10
CA LEU A 441 2.47 15.93 31.57
C LEU A 441 3.48 16.81 32.33
N SER A 442 3.51 18.12 32.06
CA SER A 442 4.35 19.09 32.79
C SER A 442 3.87 19.38 34.22
N SER A 443 2.61 19.03 34.56
CA SER A 443 2.09 19.12 35.93
C SER A 443 2.59 18.01 36.88
N ARG A 444 3.24 16.96 36.35
CA ARG A 444 3.82 15.84 37.12
C ARG A 444 5.20 16.14 37.73
N GLY A 445 5.80 17.30 37.46
CA GLY A 445 7.18 17.63 37.85
C GLY A 445 7.36 18.49 39.10
N GLU A 446 6.31 18.87 39.84
CA GLU A 446 6.45 19.82 40.96
C GLU A 446 6.50 19.21 42.37
N GLU A 447 6.36 17.89 42.55
CA GLU A 447 6.34 17.34 43.91
C GLU A 447 7.41 16.31 44.28
N ASN A 448 8.31 15.85 43.40
CA ASN A 448 9.45 15.07 43.86
C ASN A 448 10.69 15.27 42.99
N ASN A 449 11.78 15.67 43.65
CA ASN A 449 13.15 15.89 43.16
C ASN A 449 13.39 17.15 42.32
N GLY A 450 13.95 18.17 42.98
CA GLY A 450 14.52 19.40 42.39
C GLY A 450 15.78 19.18 41.54
N GLY A 451 15.80 18.15 40.69
CA GLY A 451 16.88 17.83 39.76
C GLY A 451 16.54 18.00 38.27
N GLU A 452 15.26 17.91 37.88
CA GLU A 452 14.89 17.75 36.45
C GLU A 452 14.39 19.01 35.73
N LYS A 453 14.09 20.12 36.43
CA LYS A 453 13.99 21.45 35.78
C LYS A 453 15.34 21.99 35.27
N LYS A 454 16.44 21.27 35.51
CA LYS A 454 17.82 21.72 35.26
C LYS A 454 18.45 21.22 33.95
N PHE A 455 17.82 20.31 33.22
CA PHE A 455 18.43 19.69 32.03
C PHE A 455 17.96 20.25 30.67
N LEU A 456 16.82 20.95 30.60
CA LEU A 456 16.32 21.54 29.33
C LEU A 456 16.20 23.07 29.33
N GLU A 457 16.29 23.75 30.47
CA GLU A 457 16.30 25.23 30.55
C GLU A 457 17.69 25.85 30.69
N ASN A 458 18.75 25.05 30.88
CA ASN A 458 20.02 25.54 31.43
C ASN A 458 21.21 25.60 30.47
N GLU A 459 21.02 25.46 29.15
CA GLU A 459 22.16 25.58 28.24
C GLU A 459 22.48 27.01 27.77
N PHE A 460 21.59 28.02 27.87
CA PHE A 460 21.91 29.37 27.33
C PHE A 460 21.20 30.55 28.04
N ARG A 461 21.06 30.54 29.37
CA ARG A 461 20.89 31.80 30.11
C ARG A 461 22.28 32.35 30.45
N ASP A 462 22.57 33.55 29.96
CA ASP A 462 23.85 34.27 30.17
C ASP A 462 25.08 33.68 29.47
N VAL A 463 24.92 33.12 28.27
CA VAL A 463 26.06 32.81 27.39
C VAL A 463 26.28 33.99 26.45
N ASP A 464 27.51 34.49 26.44
CA ASP A 464 27.95 35.56 25.55
C ASP A 464 28.38 34.94 24.19
N VAL A 465 27.80 35.44 23.10
CA VAL A 465 28.09 35.00 21.72
C VAL A 465 28.68 36.17 20.95
N GLU A 466 29.81 35.95 20.29
CA GLU A 466 30.43 36.95 19.42
C GLU A 466 29.91 36.82 17.99
N ILE A 467 29.29 37.88 17.47
CA ILE A 467 28.78 37.95 16.10
C ILE A 467 29.20 39.31 15.52
N ASP A 468 29.92 39.32 14.39
CA ASP A 468 30.45 40.53 13.75
C ASP A 468 31.19 41.49 14.72
N GLY A 469 31.98 40.93 15.63
CA GLY A 469 32.77 41.68 16.62
C GLY A 469 31.93 42.29 17.77
N LYS A 470 30.64 42.00 17.83
CA LYS A 470 29.75 42.37 18.94
C LYS A 470 29.61 41.22 19.92
N LEU A 471 29.78 41.51 21.21
CA LEU A 471 29.56 40.53 22.28
C LEU A 471 28.09 40.61 22.74
N LEU A 472 27.30 39.61 22.38
CA LEU A 472 25.86 39.56 22.60
C LEU A 472 25.51 38.55 23.70
N ARG A 473 24.86 39.02 24.77
CA ARG A 473 24.39 38.16 25.87
C ARG A 473 22.99 37.65 25.60
N LEU A 474 22.81 36.34 25.49
CA LEU A 474 21.49 35.74 25.33
C LEU A 474 20.69 35.79 26.64
N LYS A 475 19.54 36.45 26.63
CA LYS A 475 18.69 36.66 27.82
C LYS A 475 17.61 35.61 27.95
N ARG A 476 16.83 35.39 26.89
CA ARG A 476 15.72 34.42 26.86
C ARG A 476 15.32 34.07 25.45
N VAL A 477 14.71 32.89 25.28
CA VAL A 477 14.00 32.53 24.07
C VAL A 477 12.71 33.34 23.97
N ILE A 478 12.48 33.98 22.82
CA ILE A 478 11.28 34.78 22.54
C ILE A 478 10.34 34.13 21.51
N ALA A 479 10.85 33.20 20.68
CA ALA A 479 10.02 32.38 19.82
C ALA A 479 10.73 31.06 19.48
N THR A 480 9.95 30.00 19.29
CA THR A 480 10.45 28.67 18.90
C THR A 480 9.72 28.20 17.65
N GLY A 481 10.49 27.74 16.67
CA GLY A 481 10.03 26.98 15.52
C GLY A 481 10.71 25.61 15.48
N GLY A 482 10.19 24.70 14.66
CA GLY A 482 10.63 23.29 14.69
C GLY A 482 12.12 23.03 14.42
N PHE A 483 12.85 23.98 13.83
CA PHE A 483 14.33 23.90 13.64
C PHE A 483 15.02 25.25 13.91
N SER A 484 14.30 26.20 14.51
CA SER A 484 14.86 27.52 14.79
C SER A 484 14.39 28.07 16.13
N GLN A 485 15.28 28.76 16.82
CA GLN A 485 14.99 29.41 18.08
C GLN A 485 15.38 30.87 17.96
N ILE A 486 14.48 31.77 18.33
CA ILE A 486 14.75 33.20 18.38
C ILE A 486 15.01 33.57 19.83
N TYR A 487 16.16 34.16 20.09
CA TYR A 487 16.59 34.66 21.38
C TYR A 487 16.52 36.18 21.41
N LEU A 488 16.10 36.75 22.52
CA LEU A 488 16.41 38.13 22.85
C LEU A 488 17.85 38.17 23.36
N ALA A 489 18.68 38.97 22.71
CA ALA A 489 20.07 39.22 23.10
C ALA A 489 20.29 40.70 23.39
N GLU A 490 21.24 41.00 24.26
CA GLU A 490 21.66 42.38 24.57
C GLU A 490 23.15 42.52 24.32
N GLU A 491 23.56 43.55 23.60
CA GLU A 491 24.98 43.85 23.40
C GLU A 491 25.60 44.39 24.69
N ALA A 492 26.72 43.79 25.11
CA ALA A 492 27.33 44.08 26.41
C ALA A 492 27.87 45.53 26.54
N SER A 493 28.13 46.22 25.41
CA SER A 493 28.73 47.55 25.37
C SER A 493 27.71 48.68 25.60
N ASN A 494 26.48 48.51 25.12
CA ASN A 494 25.48 49.59 25.03
C ASN A 494 24.05 49.16 25.45
N ASN A 495 23.86 47.88 25.84
CA ASN A 495 22.55 47.27 26.15
C ASN A 495 21.52 47.35 25.01
N GLU A 496 21.97 47.49 23.76
CA GLU A 496 21.11 47.44 22.59
C GLU A 496 20.54 46.02 22.44
N LYS A 497 19.24 45.93 22.12
CA LYS A 497 18.51 44.66 22.06
C LYS A 497 18.45 44.12 20.65
N PHE A 498 18.83 42.86 20.50
CA PHE A 498 18.81 42.12 19.25
C PHE A 498 17.90 40.90 19.35
N ALA A 499 17.32 40.50 18.22
CA ALA A 499 16.67 39.21 18.07
C ALA A 499 17.61 38.28 17.29
N ILE A 500 18.16 37.27 17.95
CA ILE A 500 19.08 36.30 17.33
C ILE A 500 18.30 35.06 16.95
N LYS A 501 18.23 34.75 15.66
CA LYS A 501 17.62 33.54 15.15
C LYS A 501 18.67 32.45 14.94
N LYS A 502 18.68 31.44 15.80
CA LYS A 502 19.50 30.22 15.66
C LYS A 502 18.73 29.22 14.80
N ILE A 503 19.37 28.66 13.78
CA ILE A 503 18.79 27.61 12.93
C ILE A 503 19.72 26.41 12.92
N LEU A 504 19.20 25.23 13.27
CA LEU A 504 19.94 23.97 13.22
C LEU A 504 19.69 23.31 11.86
N CYS A 505 20.76 23.07 11.09
CA CYS A 505 20.67 22.43 9.77
C CYS A 505 21.28 21.01 9.85
N HIS A 506 20.57 20.02 9.31
CA HIS A 506 20.97 18.61 9.30
C HIS A 506 21.26 18.07 7.89
N GLY A 507 21.08 18.88 6.84
CA GLY A 507 21.35 18.51 5.46
C GLY A 507 21.77 19.68 4.57
N GLN A 508 22.34 19.35 3.40
CA GLN A 508 22.85 20.35 2.44
C GLN A 508 21.76 21.23 1.82
N ASP A 509 20.55 20.69 1.66
CA ASP A 509 19.42 21.46 1.10
C ASP A 509 18.87 22.48 2.12
N GLU A 510 18.88 22.15 3.41
CA GLU A 510 18.52 23.08 4.49
C GLU A 510 19.53 24.23 4.59
N ILE A 511 20.83 23.94 4.48
CA ILE A 511 21.89 24.95 4.46
C ILE A 511 21.68 25.94 3.29
N LYS A 512 21.29 25.45 2.11
CA LYS A 512 20.99 26.31 0.95
C LYS A 512 19.77 27.20 1.19
N CYS A 513 18.72 26.66 1.79
CA CYS A 513 17.53 27.43 2.15
C CYS A 513 17.85 28.54 3.16
N VAL A 514 18.63 28.24 4.20
CA VAL A 514 19.04 29.23 5.22
C VAL A 514 19.92 30.32 4.62
N ARG A 515 20.89 29.98 3.77
CA ARG A 515 21.70 30.99 3.06
C ARG A 515 20.85 31.92 2.21
N ARG A 516 19.89 31.36 1.48
CA ARG A 516 18.96 32.15 0.66
C ARG A 516 18.06 33.04 1.50
N GLU A 517 17.65 32.61 2.69
CA GLU A 517 16.91 33.43 3.64
C GLU A 517 17.75 34.63 4.11
N ILE A 518 19.02 34.41 4.46
CA ILE A 518 19.96 35.48 4.86
C ILE A 518 20.15 36.47 3.70
N GLU A 519 20.45 35.99 2.49
CA GLU A 519 20.64 36.84 1.30
C GLU A 519 19.40 37.72 0.99
N ILE A 520 18.19 37.16 1.15
CA ILE A 520 16.95 37.91 0.93
C ILE A 520 16.74 38.94 2.04
N SER A 521 17.02 38.60 3.30
CA SER A 521 16.92 39.53 4.42
C SER A 521 17.86 40.73 4.27
N GLU A 522 19.12 40.49 3.90
CA GLU A 522 20.11 41.54 3.62
C GLU A 522 19.67 42.44 2.44
N ALA A 523 19.14 41.85 1.37
CA ALA A 523 18.65 42.60 0.22
C ALA A 523 17.44 43.50 0.55
N ILE A 524 16.53 43.04 1.42
CA ILE A 524 15.38 43.83 1.89
C ILE A 524 15.85 45.00 2.77
N GLU A 525 16.82 44.77 3.65
CA GLU A 525 17.37 45.79 4.53
C GLU A 525 18.09 46.90 3.74
N TYR A 526 18.85 46.52 2.70
CA TYR A 526 19.45 47.45 1.75
C TYR A 526 18.39 48.32 1.06
N LEU A 527 17.28 47.74 0.58
CA LEU A 527 16.17 48.48 -0.04
C LEU A 527 15.46 49.44 0.93
N HIS A 528 15.42 49.11 2.22
CA HIS A 528 14.84 49.98 3.25
C HIS A 528 15.76 51.15 3.61
N SER A 529 17.08 50.95 3.61
CA SER A 529 18.08 52.01 3.81
C SER A 529 18.23 52.97 2.61
N ALA A 530 17.84 52.52 1.40
CA ALA A 530 17.98 53.28 0.16
C ALA A 530 16.80 54.21 -0.18
N LYS A 531 15.81 54.39 0.70
CA LYS A 531 14.73 55.38 0.48
C LYS A 531 15.27 56.80 0.71
N PRO A 532 15.28 57.69 -0.30
CA PRO A 532 15.57 59.11 -0.08
C PRO A 532 14.46 59.75 0.76
N ALA A 533 14.84 60.64 1.66
CA ALA A 533 13.92 61.50 2.39
C ALA A 533 13.09 62.32 1.39
N ILE A 534 11.84 61.90 1.15
CA ILE A 534 10.84 62.74 0.52
C ILE A 534 10.39 63.73 1.61
N ALA A 535 10.98 64.92 1.57
CA ALA A 535 10.55 66.06 2.34
C ALA A 535 9.09 66.39 1.99
N HIS A 536 8.19 66.30 2.98
CA HIS A 536 6.92 66.99 2.95
C HIS A 536 7.07 68.35 3.64
N ARG A 537 7.61 69.32 2.90
CA ARG A 537 7.04 70.66 2.65
C ARG A 537 8.00 71.51 1.84
#